data_AF-A0A7C4MXV4-F1
#
_entry.id   AF-A0A7C4MXV4-F1
#
_cell.length_a   1.000
_cell.length_b   1.000
_cell.length_c   1.000
_cell.angle_alpha   90.00
_cell.angle_beta   90.00
_cell.angle_gamma   90.00
#
_symmetry.space_group_name_H-M   'P 1'
#
loop_
_entity.id
_entity.type
_entity.pdbx_description
1 polymer ?
#
loop_
_entity_poly.entity_id
_entity_poly.type
_entity_poly.pdbx_seq_one_letter_code
_entity_poly.pdbx_strand_id
1 'polypeptide(L)'
;MKATLQKTELLLHRKHLQILKLQKKMAKKAEVTLTVSEKFVVTGPGFSETLECKAIKWGSARVPFRLWAHLIENLVPASKFKEITISVGHREFHYGEMKIMNSAVCVSGPDKSSVEVPADATAMDIIIFAMSGEVGIRKNSVLEKRLEDALNSARREIKTAYYPLRKYGVTVEDLVSLVAERISFDDKEGLFGVLFGPRRW
;
A
#
# COMPACT_ATOMS: atom_id res chain seq x y z
N MET A 1 7.27 -4.42 2.90
CA MET A 1 8.60 -4.80 2.34
C MET A 1 9.57 -5.15 3.46
N LYS A 2 10.57 -6.01 3.20
CA LYS A 2 11.63 -6.39 4.16
C LYS A 2 12.89 -6.82 3.40
N ALA A 3 14.04 -6.25 3.76
CA ALA A 3 15.34 -6.59 3.19
C ALA A 3 16.45 -6.49 4.24
N THR A 4 17.54 -7.22 4.02
CA THR A 4 18.77 -7.09 4.80
C THR A 4 19.85 -6.49 3.91
N LEU A 5 20.49 -5.41 4.36
CA LEU A 5 21.54 -4.71 3.63
C LEU A 5 22.87 -4.80 4.38
N GLN A 6 23.98 -4.71 3.64
CA GLN A 6 25.29 -4.52 4.26
C GLN A 6 25.40 -3.09 4.80
N LYS A 7 26.00 -2.92 5.98
CA LYS A 7 26.26 -1.61 6.58
C LYS A 7 27.10 -0.73 5.64
N THR A 8 28.03 -1.33 4.89
CA THR A 8 28.88 -0.62 3.91
C THR A 8 28.06 0.08 2.83
N GLU A 9 27.04 -0.59 2.28
CA GLU A 9 26.13 -0.03 1.27
C GLU A 9 25.36 1.18 1.83
N LEU A 10 24.82 1.05 3.04
CA LEU A 10 24.09 2.15 3.70
C LEU A 10 25.01 3.32 4.05
N LEU A 11 26.29 3.06 4.35
CA LEU A 11 27.30 4.11 4.57
C LEU A 11 27.72 4.80 3.27
N LEU A 12 27.74 4.11 2.13
CA LEU A 12 27.94 4.72 0.82
C LEU A 12 26.77 5.64 0.48
N HIS A 13 25.54 5.15 0.64
CA HIS A 13 24.34 5.97 0.48
C HIS A 13 24.36 7.23 1.35
N ARG A 14 24.82 7.12 2.61
CA ARG A 14 25.01 8.28 3.51
C ARG A 14 25.92 9.34 2.90
N LYS A 15 27.05 8.95 2.32
CA LYS A 15 28.00 9.89 1.70
C LYS A 15 27.33 10.62 0.52
N HIS A 16 26.57 9.91 -0.31
CA HIS A 16 25.83 10.50 -1.41
C HIS A 16 24.76 11.49 -0.93
N LEU A 17 23.98 11.14 0.09
CA LEU A 17 23.00 12.05 0.69
C LEU A 17 23.63 13.35 1.22
N GLN A 18 24.82 13.27 1.82
CA GLN A 18 25.55 14.45 2.31
C GLN A 18 26.00 15.38 1.17
N ILE A 19 26.40 14.82 0.03
CA ILE A 19 26.82 15.59 -1.15
C ILE A 19 25.63 16.34 -1.76
N LEU A 20 24.45 15.71 -1.79
CA LEU A 20 23.24 16.27 -2.41
C LEU A 20 22.72 17.55 -1.72
N LYS A 21 23.18 17.89 -0.51
CA LYS A 21 22.83 19.12 0.24
C LYS A 21 21.35 19.53 0.10
N LEU A 22 20.44 18.57 0.27
CA LEU A 22 19.00 18.79 0.12
C LEU A 22 18.56 19.95 1.03
N GLN A 23 17.96 20.98 0.44
CA GLN A 23 17.55 22.17 1.18
C GLN A 23 16.63 21.78 2.34
N LYS A 24 16.99 22.17 3.58
CA LYS A 24 16.29 21.84 4.83
C LYS A 24 14.77 22.12 4.80
N LYS A 25 14.33 23.08 3.98
CA LYS A 25 12.90 23.40 3.76
C LYS A 25 12.17 22.33 2.95
N MET A 26 12.75 21.84 1.85
CA MET A 26 12.17 20.75 1.04
C MET A 26 12.14 19.43 1.82
N ALA A 27 13.19 19.16 2.60
CA ALA A 27 13.30 17.98 3.45
C ALA A 27 12.18 17.87 4.53
N LYS A 28 11.47 18.95 4.88
CA LYS A 28 10.41 18.91 5.91
C LYS A 28 9.15 18.17 5.47
N LYS A 29 8.81 18.24 4.18
CA LYS A 29 7.61 17.61 3.59
C LYS A 29 7.93 16.51 2.58
N ALA A 30 9.22 16.27 2.32
CA ALA A 30 9.65 15.26 1.37
C ALA A 30 9.40 13.84 1.87
N GLU A 31 9.01 12.97 0.94
CA GLU A 31 8.93 11.53 1.12
C GLU A 31 10.09 10.85 0.36
N VAL A 32 10.51 9.69 0.86
CA VAL A 32 11.42 8.77 0.20
C VAL A 32 10.65 7.51 -0.10
N THR A 33 10.79 7.01 -1.32
CA THR A 33 10.27 5.71 -1.73
C THR A 33 11.39 4.68 -1.61
N LEU A 34 11.16 3.66 -0.81
CA LEU A 34 12.02 2.49 -0.64
C LEU A 34 11.39 1.35 -1.42
N THR A 35 12.14 0.66 -2.26
CA THR A 35 11.63 -0.48 -3.04
C THR A 35 12.58 -1.66 -2.89
N VAL A 36 12.01 -2.80 -2.52
CA VAL A 36 12.71 -4.08 -2.39
C VAL A 36 12.25 -5.00 -3.51
N SER A 37 13.20 -5.40 -4.34
CA SER A 37 13.07 -6.48 -5.31
C SER A 37 14.34 -7.34 -5.23
N GLU A 38 15.03 -7.58 -6.35
CA GLU A 38 16.40 -8.13 -6.35
C GLU A 38 17.42 -7.15 -5.76
N LYS A 39 17.11 -5.86 -5.80
CA LYS A 39 17.92 -4.76 -5.24
C LYS A 39 17.07 -3.91 -4.31
N PHE A 40 17.73 -3.11 -3.49
CA PHE A 40 17.08 -2.12 -2.65
C PHE A 40 17.23 -0.74 -3.27
N VAL A 41 16.15 -0.21 -3.84
CA VAL A 41 16.14 1.09 -4.51
C VAL A 41 15.58 2.15 -3.56
N VAL A 42 16.31 3.25 -3.41
CA VAL A 42 15.94 4.41 -2.60
C VAL A 42 15.78 5.60 -3.52
N THR A 43 14.56 6.11 -3.63
CA THR A 43 14.25 7.26 -4.47
C THR A 43 13.71 8.39 -3.62
N GLY A 44 14.33 9.55 -3.69
CA GLY A 44 13.89 10.76 -3.02
C GLY A 44 13.98 11.98 -3.94
N PRO A 45 13.71 13.19 -3.41
CA PRO A 45 13.75 14.40 -4.23
C PRO A 45 15.15 14.61 -4.79
N GLY A 46 15.31 14.54 -6.12
CA GLY A 46 16.58 14.79 -6.79
C GLY A 46 17.61 13.66 -6.69
N PHE A 47 17.22 12.46 -6.24
CA PHE A 47 18.12 11.30 -6.26
C PHE A 47 17.37 9.97 -6.40
N SER A 48 18.05 9.00 -6.99
CA SER A 48 17.66 7.59 -6.97
C SER A 48 18.91 6.75 -6.86
N GLU A 49 18.96 5.84 -5.90
CA GLU A 49 20.13 5.03 -5.62
C GLU A 49 19.74 3.57 -5.44
N THR A 50 20.56 2.67 -5.97
CA THR A 50 20.35 1.23 -5.92
C THR A 50 21.42 0.62 -5.03
N LEU A 51 20.99 -0.12 -4.02
CA LEU A 51 21.86 -0.75 -3.02
C LEU A 51 21.74 -2.27 -3.12
N GLU A 52 22.85 -2.94 -2.85
CA GLU A 52 22.87 -4.40 -2.73
C GLU A 52 22.11 -4.85 -1.48
N CYS A 53 21.25 -5.87 -1.63
CA CYS A 53 20.47 -6.39 -0.51
C CYS A 53 20.14 -7.88 -0.66
N LYS A 54 19.87 -8.52 0.48
CA LYS A 54 19.18 -9.81 0.56
C LYS A 54 17.70 -9.53 0.81
N ALA A 55 16.88 -9.68 -0.23
CA ALA A 55 15.45 -9.46 -0.13
C ALA A 55 14.75 -10.60 0.64
N ILE A 56 13.92 -10.25 1.61
CA ILE A 56 13.13 -11.20 2.41
C ILE A 56 11.66 -11.13 2.01
N LYS A 57 11.13 -9.90 1.83
CA LYS A 57 9.79 -9.65 1.30
C LYS A 57 9.84 -8.45 0.36
N TRP A 58 9.45 -8.68 -0.90
CA TRP A 58 9.41 -7.63 -1.92
C TRP A 58 8.35 -6.57 -1.60
N GLY A 59 8.42 -5.46 -2.33
CA GLY A 59 7.45 -4.37 -2.26
C GLY A 59 8.11 -3.02 -2.05
N SER A 60 7.29 -1.98 -2.03
CA SER A 60 7.68 -0.59 -1.90
C SER A 60 7.13 0.03 -0.61
N ALA A 61 7.71 1.11 -0.15
CA ALA A 61 7.18 1.89 0.95
C ALA A 61 7.59 3.36 0.82
N ARG A 62 6.68 4.24 1.17
CA ARG A 62 6.93 5.66 1.32
C ARG A 62 7.17 5.96 2.80
N VAL A 63 8.29 6.61 3.07
CA VAL A 63 8.71 7.01 4.41
C VAL A 63 9.05 8.50 4.40
N PRO A 64 8.80 9.24 5.49
CA PRO A 64 9.24 10.63 5.58
C PRO A 64 10.76 10.73 5.40
N PHE A 65 11.22 11.66 4.57
CA PHE A 65 12.65 11.86 4.31
C PHE A 65 13.44 12.07 5.61
N ARG A 66 12.87 12.79 6.58
CA ARG A 66 13.50 13.01 7.90
C ARG A 66 13.76 11.73 8.65
N LEU A 67 12.82 10.79 8.62
CA LEU A 67 12.97 9.50 9.29
C LEU A 67 14.07 8.68 8.61
N TRP A 68 14.05 8.64 7.28
CA TRP A 68 15.09 7.97 6.50
C TRP A 68 16.48 8.59 6.73
N ALA A 69 16.59 9.91 6.59
CA ALA A 69 17.85 10.64 6.80
C ALA A 69 18.38 10.45 8.22
N HIS A 70 17.53 10.53 9.25
CA HIS A 70 17.96 10.30 10.62
C HIS A 70 18.55 8.90 10.82
N LEU A 71 17.92 7.89 10.21
CA LEU A 71 18.41 6.52 10.26
C LEU A 71 19.77 6.36 9.58
N ILE A 72 19.91 6.90 8.36
CA ILE A 72 21.14 6.78 7.57
C ILE A 72 22.28 7.61 8.18
N GLU A 73 21.98 8.80 8.71
CA GLU A 73 22.99 9.72 9.23
C GLU A 73 23.44 9.40 10.65
N ASN A 74 22.56 8.83 11.49
CA ASN A 74 22.82 8.66 12.92
C ASN A 74 22.79 7.18 13.35
N LEU A 75 21.76 6.42 12.97
CA LEU A 75 21.60 5.04 13.44
C LEU A 75 22.56 4.07 12.75
N VAL A 76 22.67 4.13 11.42
CA VAL A 76 23.54 3.23 10.64
C VAL A 76 25.02 3.33 11.06
N PRO A 77 25.61 4.54 11.24
CA PRO A 77 27.00 4.65 11.68
C PRO A 77 27.21 4.10 13.09
N ALA A 78 26.27 4.39 14.01
CA ALA A 78 26.34 3.99 15.42
C ALA A 78 26.12 2.49 15.65
N SER A 79 25.43 1.81 14.72
CA SER A 79 25.16 0.38 14.80
C SER A 79 26.44 -0.46 14.72
N LYS A 80 26.56 -1.50 15.55
CA LYS A 80 27.68 -2.47 15.48
C LYS A 80 27.43 -3.57 14.46
N PHE A 81 26.22 -3.67 13.92
CA PHE A 81 25.84 -4.76 13.01
C PHE A 81 26.48 -4.58 11.63
N LYS A 82 27.02 -5.67 11.07
CA LYS A 82 27.54 -5.71 9.70
C LYS A 82 26.40 -5.78 8.67
N GLU A 83 25.34 -6.51 9.01
CA GLU A 83 24.11 -6.61 8.23
C GLU A 83 22.96 -5.96 9.00
N ILE A 84 22.14 -5.18 8.31
CA ILE A 84 21.03 -4.42 8.90
C ILE A 84 19.75 -4.81 8.17
N THR A 85 18.79 -5.33 8.92
CA THR A 85 17.45 -5.60 8.39
C THR A 85 16.58 -4.36 8.49
N ILE A 86 15.99 -3.97 7.36
CA ILE A 86 15.00 -2.90 7.27
C ILE A 86 13.68 -3.54 6.86
N SER A 87 12.62 -3.32 7.64
CA SER A 87 11.26 -3.67 7.22
C SER A 87 10.31 -2.51 7.41
N VAL A 88 9.39 -2.38 6.46
CA VAL A 88 8.37 -1.35 6.50
C VAL A 88 7.02 -2.02 6.34
N GLY A 89 6.18 -1.79 7.35
CA GLY A 89 4.78 -2.18 7.48
C GLY A 89 3.87 -0.93 7.47
N HIS A 90 2.56 -1.12 7.45
CA HIS A 90 1.63 0.01 7.47
C HIS A 90 1.80 0.81 8.77
N ARG A 91 2.21 2.09 8.68
CA ARG A 91 2.56 2.96 9.82
C ARG A 91 3.74 2.50 10.68
N GLU A 92 4.44 1.47 10.25
CA GLU A 92 5.49 0.80 11.02
C GLU A 92 6.79 0.80 10.23
N PHE A 93 7.85 1.32 10.83
CA PHE A 93 9.19 1.23 10.29
C PHE A 93 10.08 0.48 11.28
N HIS A 94 10.78 -0.53 10.80
CA HIS A 94 11.69 -1.33 11.61
C HIS A 94 13.13 -1.20 11.12
N TYR A 95 14.02 -1.01 12.08
CA TYR A 95 15.47 -1.01 11.91
C TYR A 95 16.07 -2.07 12.84
N GLY A 96 16.45 -3.23 12.30
CA GLY A 96 16.76 -4.41 13.10
C GLY A 96 15.56 -4.79 13.97
N GLU A 97 15.79 -4.86 15.27
CA GLU A 97 14.75 -5.14 16.28
C GLU A 97 13.97 -3.88 16.70
N MET A 98 14.46 -2.68 16.36
CA MET A 98 13.84 -1.43 16.77
C MET A 98 12.61 -1.12 15.91
N LYS A 99 11.47 -0.86 16.55
CA LYS A 99 10.20 -0.48 15.92
C LYS A 99 9.91 1.00 16.11
N ILE A 100 9.59 1.69 15.01
CA ILE A 100 9.22 3.10 14.97
C ILE A 100 7.80 3.22 14.40
N MET A 101 6.88 3.77 15.19
CA MET A 101 5.51 4.07 14.75
C MET A 101 5.46 5.45 14.11
N ASN A 102 4.97 5.56 12.87
CA ASN A 102 4.80 6.84 12.20
C ASN A 102 3.64 6.79 11.20
N SER A 103 2.61 7.61 11.41
CA SER A 103 1.40 7.62 10.58
C SER A 103 1.64 8.01 9.11
N ALA A 104 2.75 8.69 8.82
CA ALA A 104 3.13 9.04 7.45
C ALA A 104 3.86 7.91 6.70
N VAL A 105 4.17 6.79 7.37
CA VAL A 105 4.77 5.61 6.73
C VAL A 105 3.68 4.79 6.05
N CYS A 106 3.78 4.68 4.73
CA CYS A 106 2.83 3.93 3.90
C CYS A 106 3.57 2.85 3.12
N VAL A 107 3.14 1.60 3.19
CA VAL A 107 3.67 0.51 2.34
C VAL A 107 2.84 0.45 1.07
N SER A 108 3.49 0.21 -0.06
CA SER A 108 2.87 -0.13 -1.34
C SER A 108 3.45 -1.45 -1.85
N GLY A 109 2.65 -2.46 -2.18
CA GLY A 109 3.09 -3.61 -2.97
C GLY A 109 3.74 -3.19 -4.31
N PRO A 110 4.31 -4.16 -5.06
CA PRO A 110 4.99 -3.91 -6.35
C PRO A 110 4.15 -3.09 -7.34
N ASP A 111 2.82 -3.08 -7.18
CA ASP A 111 1.85 -2.41 -8.05
C ASP A 111 1.52 -0.96 -7.63
N LYS A 112 2.27 -0.37 -6.68
CA LYS A 112 1.99 0.93 -6.02
C LYS A 112 0.69 0.96 -5.18
N SER A 113 -0.08 -0.12 -5.10
CA SER A 113 -1.21 -0.30 -4.15
C SER A 113 -0.67 -0.58 -2.75
N SER A 114 -1.31 -0.11 -1.68
CA SER A 114 -0.89 -0.44 -0.30
C SER A 114 -1.15 -1.87 0.15
N VAL A 115 -1.60 -2.72 -0.78
CA VAL A 115 -2.22 -4.01 -0.54
C VAL A 115 -1.89 -4.95 -1.71
N GLU A 116 -1.44 -6.17 -1.39
CA GLU A 116 -1.41 -7.28 -2.33
C GLU A 116 -2.84 -7.84 -2.43
N VAL A 117 -3.48 -7.70 -3.60
CA VAL A 117 -4.77 -8.35 -3.88
C VAL A 117 -4.45 -9.79 -4.32
N PRO A 118 -4.96 -10.83 -3.66
CA PRO A 118 -4.77 -12.21 -4.07
C PRO A 118 -5.19 -12.44 -5.53
N ALA A 119 -4.49 -13.32 -6.25
CA ALA A 119 -4.77 -13.59 -7.67
C ALA A 119 -6.16 -14.23 -7.91
N ASP A 120 -6.70 -14.88 -6.88
CA ASP A 120 -8.00 -15.53 -6.80
C ASP A 120 -9.10 -14.63 -6.21
N ALA A 121 -8.79 -13.38 -5.85
CA ALA A 121 -9.77 -12.46 -5.29
C ALA A 121 -10.87 -12.12 -6.31
N THR A 122 -12.12 -12.33 -5.91
CA THR A 122 -13.29 -11.98 -6.72
C THR A 122 -13.56 -10.48 -6.67
N ALA A 123 -14.42 -9.98 -7.57
CA ALA A 123 -14.85 -8.59 -7.55
C ALA A 123 -15.47 -8.19 -6.19
N MET A 124 -16.24 -9.08 -5.55
CA MET A 124 -16.85 -8.81 -4.25
C MET A 124 -15.82 -8.76 -3.12
N ASP A 125 -14.79 -9.60 -3.16
CA ASP A 125 -13.72 -9.58 -2.15
C ASP A 125 -12.99 -8.24 -2.15
N ILE A 126 -12.73 -7.69 -3.35
CA ILE A 126 -12.10 -6.38 -3.52
C ILE A 126 -12.98 -5.25 -2.98
N ILE A 127 -14.30 -5.33 -3.21
CA ILE A 127 -15.27 -4.33 -2.75
C ILE A 127 -15.40 -4.37 -1.22
N ILE A 128 -15.58 -5.55 -0.63
CA ILE A 128 -15.67 -5.71 0.83
C ILE A 128 -14.39 -5.24 1.50
N PHE A 129 -13.24 -5.62 0.95
CA PHE A 129 -11.95 -5.19 1.47
C PHE A 129 -11.78 -3.67 1.42
N ALA A 130 -12.28 -3.01 0.37
CA ALA A 130 -12.30 -1.55 0.30
C ALA A 130 -13.26 -0.92 1.33
N MET A 131 -14.38 -1.58 1.63
CA MET A 131 -15.37 -1.12 2.61
C MET A 131 -14.92 -1.24 4.06
N SER A 132 -13.99 -2.14 4.40
CA SER A 132 -13.51 -2.32 5.78
C SER A 132 -12.85 -1.08 6.38
N GLY A 133 -12.46 -0.11 5.54
CA GLY A 133 -11.84 1.15 5.97
C GLY A 133 -10.40 0.99 6.47
N GLU A 134 -9.86 -0.24 6.48
CA GLU A 134 -8.49 -0.54 6.89
C GLU A 134 -7.45 0.02 5.89
N VAL A 135 -7.90 0.40 4.69
CA VAL A 135 -7.05 0.86 3.60
C VAL A 135 -7.56 2.17 3.03
N GLY A 136 -6.74 3.21 3.09
CA GLY A 136 -7.01 4.48 2.43
C GLY A 136 -6.87 4.37 0.92
N ILE A 137 -7.99 4.35 0.18
CA ILE A 137 -8.00 4.41 -1.28
C ILE A 137 -7.67 5.84 -1.71
N ARG A 138 -6.59 6.01 -2.45
CA ARG A 138 -6.19 7.32 -2.98
C ARG A 138 -6.69 7.48 -4.41
N LYS A 139 -7.10 8.70 -4.75
CA LYS A 139 -7.42 9.10 -6.12
C LYS A 139 -6.24 8.87 -7.06
N ASN A 140 -6.54 8.42 -8.27
CA ASN A 140 -5.64 7.94 -9.32
C ASN A 140 -4.73 6.76 -8.93
N SER A 141 -5.10 5.96 -7.93
CA SER A 141 -4.32 4.78 -7.54
C SER A 141 -4.69 3.53 -8.34
N VAL A 142 -3.79 2.56 -8.41
CA VAL A 142 -4.08 1.24 -9.01
C VAL A 142 -5.18 0.52 -8.25
N LEU A 143 -5.25 0.70 -6.93
CA LEU A 143 -6.31 0.13 -6.10
C LEU A 143 -7.68 0.77 -6.43
N GLU A 144 -7.75 2.09 -6.62
CA GLU A 144 -8.97 2.76 -7.08
C GLU A 144 -9.42 2.22 -8.44
N LYS A 145 -8.50 2.03 -9.39
CA LYS A 145 -8.82 1.43 -10.70
C LYS A 145 -9.35 0.00 -10.58
N ARG A 146 -8.66 -0.86 -9.81
CA ARG A 146 -9.09 -2.25 -9.59
C ARG A 146 -10.46 -2.32 -8.90
N LEU A 147 -10.69 -1.44 -7.96
CA LEU A 147 -11.98 -1.31 -7.29
C LEU A 147 -13.06 -0.84 -8.27
N GLU A 148 -12.76 0.14 -9.13
CA GLU A 148 -13.69 0.61 -10.15
C GLU A 148 -14.05 -0.51 -11.15
N ASP A 149 -13.07 -1.30 -11.57
CA ASP A 149 -13.27 -2.48 -12.41
C ASP A 149 -14.11 -3.55 -11.69
N ALA A 150 -13.82 -3.81 -10.40
CA ALA A 150 -14.58 -4.74 -9.57
C ALA A 150 -16.04 -4.31 -9.40
N LEU A 151 -16.29 -3.02 -9.10
CA LEU A 151 -17.63 -2.44 -9.00
C LEU A 151 -18.38 -2.60 -10.32
N ASN A 152 -17.72 -2.32 -11.45
CA ASN A 152 -18.35 -2.45 -12.76
C ASN A 152 -18.68 -3.91 -13.11
N SER A 153 -17.81 -4.87 -12.73
CA SER A 153 -18.08 -6.30 -12.89
C SER A 153 -19.27 -6.73 -12.05
N ALA A 154 -19.26 -6.43 -10.75
CA ALA A 154 -20.35 -6.81 -9.82
C ALA A 154 -21.69 -6.19 -10.25
N ARG A 155 -21.71 -4.91 -10.64
CA ARG A 155 -22.91 -4.24 -11.19
C ARG A 155 -23.44 -4.95 -12.43
N ARG A 156 -22.54 -5.39 -13.32
CA ARG A 156 -22.93 -6.09 -14.55
C ARG A 156 -23.54 -7.44 -14.24
N GLU A 157 -22.93 -8.22 -13.36
CA GLU A 157 -23.44 -9.52 -12.93
C GLU A 157 -24.82 -9.41 -12.27
N ILE A 158 -24.98 -8.45 -11.34
CA ILE A 158 -26.26 -8.20 -10.67
C ILE A 158 -27.32 -7.76 -11.69
N LYS A 159 -26.99 -6.88 -12.64
CA LYS A 159 -27.94 -6.46 -13.70
C LYS A 159 -28.34 -7.62 -14.60
N THR A 160 -27.40 -8.50 -14.95
CA THR A 160 -27.66 -9.69 -15.76
C THR A 160 -28.59 -10.66 -15.02
N ALA A 161 -28.37 -10.88 -13.72
CA ALA A 161 -29.23 -11.70 -12.88
C ALA A 161 -30.62 -11.07 -12.67
N TYR A 162 -30.68 -9.75 -12.53
CA TYR A 162 -31.91 -8.97 -12.32
C TYR A 162 -32.89 -9.04 -13.50
N TYR A 163 -32.39 -8.89 -14.73
CA TYR A 163 -33.25 -8.74 -15.92
C TYR A 163 -34.32 -9.84 -16.09
N PRO A 164 -34.01 -11.15 -15.93
CA PRO A 164 -35.01 -12.21 -16.00
C PRO A 164 -35.89 -12.32 -14.74
N LEU A 165 -35.45 -11.80 -13.60
CA LEU A 165 -36.13 -11.94 -12.31
C LEU A 165 -37.11 -10.80 -12.01
N ARG A 166 -36.93 -9.62 -12.64
CA ARG A 166 -37.81 -8.45 -12.43
C ARG A 166 -39.30 -8.72 -12.65
N LYS A 167 -39.64 -9.67 -13.54
CA LYS A 167 -41.03 -10.07 -13.82
C LYS A 167 -41.72 -10.76 -12.63
N TYR A 168 -40.94 -11.20 -11.65
CA TYR A 168 -41.42 -11.81 -10.42
C TYR A 168 -41.41 -10.84 -9.23
N GLY A 169 -41.20 -9.54 -9.47
CA GLY A 169 -41.16 -8.52 -8.41
C GLY A 169 -39.83 -8.43 -7.65
N VAL A 170 -38.82 -9.22 -8.04
CA VAL A 170 -37.47 -9.13 -7.46
C VAL A 170 -36.82 -7.80 -7.83
N THR A 171 -36.29 -7.11 -6.83
CA THR A 171 -35.57 -5.85 -6.98
C THR A 171 -34.05 -6.06 -7.03
N VAL A 172 -33.31 -5.00 -7.36
CA VAL A 172 -31.84 -5.02 -7.31
C VAL A 172 -31.35 -5.13 -5.85
N GLU A 173 -32.06 -4.52 -4.90
CA GLU A 173 -31.76 -4.59 -3.46
C GLU A 173 -31.90 -6.01 -2.93
N ASP A 174 -32.90 -6.76 -3.39
CA ASP A 174 -33.07 -8.17 -3.01
C ASP A 174 -31.87 -9.02 -3.45
N LEU A 175 -31.36 -8.78 -4.67
CA LEU A 175 -30.18 -9.47 -5.18
C LEU A 175 -28.90 -9.11 -4.43
N VAL A 176 -28.72 -7.83 -4.08
CA VAL A 176 -27.58 -7.40 -3.27
C VAL A 176 -27.65 -8.01 -1.86
N SER A 177 -28.84 -8.07 -1.27
CA SER A 177 -29.07 -8.70 0.04
C SER A 177 -28.75 -10.18 0.01
N LEU A 178 -29.16 -10.89 -1.05
CA LEU A 178 -28.86 -12.31 -1.26
C LEU A 178 -27.37 -12.57 -1.45
N VAL A 179 -26.67 -11.68 -2.19
CA VAL A 179 -25.22 -11.75 -2.36
C VAL A 179 -24.52 -11.51 -1.01
N ALA A 180 -24.94 -10.51 -0.25
CA ALA A 180 -24.41 -10.21 1.08
C ALA A 180 -24.58 -11.41 2.04
N GLU A 181 -25.74 -12.06 2.04
CA GLU A 181 -25.98 -13.27 2.84
C GLU A 181 -25.08 -14.43 2.43
N ARG A 182 -24.94 -14.66 1.12
CA ARG A 182 -24.08 -15.74 0.60
C ARG A 182 -22.62 -15.59 1.03
N ILE A 183 -22.14 -14.35 1.13
CA ILE A 183 -20.77 -14.03 1.54
C ILE A 183 -20.65 -13.67 3.02
N SER A 184 -21.72 -13.82 3.80
CA SER A 184 -21.77 -13.50 5.23
C SER A 184 -21.31 -12.06 5.55
N PHE A 185 -21.77 -11.09 4.76
CA PHE A 185 -21.49 -9.67 4.96
C PHE A 185 -22.67 -8.96 5.63
N ASP A 186 -22.42 -8.37 6.81
CA ASP A 186 -23.47 -7.83 7.68
C ASP A 186 -24.04 -6.48 7.19
N ASP A 187 -23.23 -5.62 6.56
CA ASP A 187 -23.62 -4.27 6.12
C ASP A 187 -24.26 -4.27 4.72
N LYS A 188 -25.47 -4.84 4.62
CA LYS A 188 -26.21 -4.95 3.36
C LYS A 188 -26.51 -3.58 2.72
N GLU A 189 -26.89 -2.60 3.55
CA GLU A 189 -27.21 -1.25 3.09
C GLU A 189 -25.97 -0.50 2.60
N GLY A 190 -24.86 -0.59 3.32
CA GLY A 190 -23.59 -0.02 2.89
C GLY A 190 -23.09 -0.65 1.59
N LEU A 191 -23.25 -1.96 1.43
CA LEU A 191 -22.88 -2.67 0.21
C LEU A 191 -23.71 -2.20 -0.98
N PHE A 192 -25.02 -2.05 -0.80
CA PHE A 192 -25.90 -1.47 -1.81
C PHE A 192 -25.49 -0.03 -2.15
N GLY A 193 -25.20 0.79 -1.15
CA GLY A 193 -24.74 2.17 -1.32
C GLY A 193 -23.41 2.27 -2.08
N VAL A 194 -22.48 1.35 -1.86
CA VAL A 194 -21.21 1.29 -2.59
C VAL A 194 -21.39 0.82 -4.03
N LEU A 195 -22.25 -0.19 -4.24
CA LEU A 195 -22.54 -0.73 -5.55
C LEU A 195 -23.36 0.25 -6.41
N PHE A 196 -24.38 0.92 -5.87
CA PHE A 196 -25.33 1.68 -6.70
C PHE A 196 -25.50 3.16 -6.27
N GLY A 197 -24.88 3.58 -5.17
CA GLY A 197 -24.91 4.97 -4.70
C GLY A 197 -23.83 5.88 -5.31
N PRO A 198 -23.85 7.18 -4.95
CA PRO A 198 -22.85 8.15 -5.40
C PRO A 198 -21.46 7.80 -4.84
N ARG A 199 -20.40 8.04 -5.62
CA ARG A 199 -19.00 7.74 -5.22
C ARG A 199 -18.68 8.38 -3.87
N ARG A 200 -18.42 7.55 -2.85
CA ARG A 200 -17.96 7.97 -1.51
C ARG A 200 -16.62 7.28 -1.22
N TRP A 201 -15.54 7.81 -1.81
CA TRP A 201 -14.17 7.34 -1.59
C TRP A 201 -13.25 8.55 -1.69
#